data_AF-H1B4S1-F1
#
_entry.id   AF-H1B4S1-F1
#
_cell.length_a   1.000
_cell.length_b   1.000
_cell.length_c   1.000
_cell.angle_alpha   90.00
_cell.angle_beta   90.00
_cell.angle_gamma   90.00
#
_symmetry.space_group_name_H-M   'P 1'
#
loop_
_entity.id
_entity.type
_entity.pdbx_description
1 polymer ?
#
loop_
_entity_poly.entity_id
_entity_poly.type
_entity_poly.pdbx_seq_one_letter_code
_entity_poly.pdbx_strand_id
1 'polypeptide(L)'
;MEDKYQKYENTAFSSEQWYIIKNAIDDDIDIKDIADPRFSTAQLTMLIEARKSGINLEGLTDPDIKEGQLKQILEKIANEMGLYDEHYEHVRKLWIRNFTRMILIASTITIICSLLYVTKDDWLLYFEDLYLSFNCERVQIEAGDDFNPATYIKTYDPEAVIEFPNIKQIDTHKPGTYWAIYHISNGKKEKDMKLLVEVKDTRSPEIKLKAKHITVTDISEIDPKKYIISITDVVDGDLKPNAKIQLTNTKIIYEVSDSSGNKSKEVIKINIDKPMEEKDSMPQNTETLPNSESKKEEAGPKKDNPPANENKEVPVTAQDRTFPFIEGQTFDQTYQECMTIGNAAVSAGQANTASCSVYDEDGIHKGYILSFN
;
A
#
# COMPACT_ATOMS: atom_id res chain seq x y z
N MET A 1 -70.92 2.05 -52.51
CA MET A 1 -70.46 3.23 -51.76
C MET A 1 -70.49 4.35 -52.77
N GLU A 2 -71.44 5.29 -52.63
CA GLU A 2 -71.37 6.54 -53.38
C GLU A 2 -69.98 7.13 -53.17
N ASP A 3 -69.26 7.48 -54.23
CA ASP A 3 -68.00 8.17 -54.05
C ASP A 3 -68.32 9.54 -53.45
N LYS A 4 -67.91 9.77 -52.20
CA LYS A 4 -68.20 11.00 -51.44
C LYS A 4 -67.66 12.27 -52.12
N TYR A 5 -66.82 12.11 -53.15
CA TYR A 5 -66.32 13.18 -53.99
C TYR A 5 -67.15 13.43 -55.26
N GLN A 6 -67.96 12.47 -55.71
CA GLN A 6 -68.65 12.46 -57.01
C GLN A 6 -69.50 13.71 -57.26
N LYS A 7 -70.08 14.26 -56.20
CA LYS A 7 -70.90 15.48 -56.24
C LYS A 7 -70.10 16.73 -56.66
N TYR A 8 -68.79 16.72 -56.45
CA TYR A 8 -67.91 17.88 -56.65
C TYR A 8 -66.88 17.69 -57.77
N GLU A 9 -66.75 16.48 -58.34
CA GLU A 9 -65.77 16.12 -59.39
C GLU A 9 -65.83 16.97 -60.66
N ASN A 10 -67.03 17.43 -61.05
CA ASN A 10 -67.23 18.25 -62.24
C ASN A 10 -67.18 19.77 -61.96
N THR A 11 -66.78 20.16 -60.75
CA THR A 11 -66.68 21.58 -60.38
C THR A 11 -65.28 22.09 -60.69
N ALA A 12 -65.18 23.29 -61.24
CA ALA A 12 -63.91 23.88 -61.68
C ALA A 12 -63.06 24.44 -60.51
N PHE A 13 -62.72 23.59 -59.54
CA PHE A 13 -61.79 23.94 -58.47
C PHE A 13 -60.35 23.90 -58.96
N SER A 14 -59.53 24.84 -58.48
CA SER A 14 -58.08 24.72 -58.54
C SER A 14 -57.58 23.53 -57.71
N SER A 15 -56.37 23.05 -57.99
CA SER A 15 -55.77 21.93 -57.25
C SER A 15 -55.69 22.18 -55.74
N GLU A 16 -55.44 23.43 -55.32
CA GLU A 16 -55.40 23.81 -53.90
C GLU A 16 -56.78 23.83 -53.24
N GLN A 17 -57.78 24.41 -53.91
CA GLN A 17 -59.17 24.40 -53.44
C GLN A 17 -59.68 22.96 -53.32
N TRP A 18 -59.37 22.10 -54.30
CA TRP A 18 -59.73 20.69 -54.28
C TRP A 18 -59.09 19.94 -53.12
N TYR A 19 -57.80 20.18 -52.85
CA TYR A 19 -57.10 19.56 -51.71
C TYR A 19 -57.77 19.93 -50.38
N ILE A 20 -58.12 21.20 -50.18
CA ILE A 20 -58.79 21.69 -48.97
C ILE A 20 -60.18 21.05 -48.81
N ILE A 21 -60.97 21.05 -49.89
CA ILE A 21 -62.31 20.45 -49.92
C ILE A 21 -62.26 18.95 -49.63
N LYS A 22 -61.30 18.24 -50.23
CA LYS A 22 -61.11 16.81 -50.01
C LYS A 22 -60.81 16.50 -48.54
N ASN A 23 -59.88 17.23 -47.93
CA ASN A 23 -59.55 17.06 -46.52
C ASN A 23 -60.76 17.32 -45.61
N ALA A 24 -61.60 18.31 -45.93
CA ALA A 24 -62.81 18.59 -45.16
C ALA A 24 -63.85 17.45 -45.27
N ILE A 25 -64.04 16.88 -46.47
CA ILE A 25 -64.89 15.70 -46.68
C ILE A 25 -64.32 14.47 -45.97
N ASP A 26 -62.99 14.33 -45.89
CA ASP A 26 -62.32 13.28 -45.14
C ASP A 26 -62.53 13.41 -43.63
N ASP A 27 -62.57 14.64 -43.13
CA ASP A 27 -62.89 14.97 -41.73
C ASP A 27 -64.40 14.97 -41.42
N ASP A 28 -65.24 14.48 -42.36
CA ASP A 28 -66.71 14.38 -42.25
C ASP A 28 -67.42 15.75 -42.01
N ILE A 29 -66.81 16.82 -42.53
CA ILE A 29 -67.34 18.18 -42.46
C ILE A 29 -68.33 18.40 -43.61
N ASP A 30 -69.56 18.83 -43.31
CA ASP A 30 -70.49 19.28 -44.35
C ASP A 30 -69.97 20.58 -44.96
N ILE A 31 -69.72 20.56 -46.26
CA ILE A 31 -69.19 21.68 -47.03
C ILE A 31 -70.16 22.15 -48.13
N LYS A 32 -71.41 21.69 -48.13
CA LYS A 32 -72.35 21.94 -49.24
C LYS A 32 -72.51 23.43 -49.60
N ASP A 33 -72.43 24.31 -48.61
CA ASP A 33 -72.52 25.77 -48.69
C ASP A 33 -71.15 26.46 -48.78
N ILE A 34 -70.04 25.75 -48.56
CA ILE A 34 -68.66 26.26 -48.68
C ILE A 34 -68.04 25.87 -50.04
N ALA A 35 -68.50 24.78 -50.67
CA ALA A 35 -67.95 24.22 -51.91
C ALA A 35 -68.30 25.07 -53.16
N ASP A 36 -67.80 26.30 -53.22
CA ASP A 36 -67.96 27.24 -54.34
C ASP A 36 -66.58 27.63 -54.91
N PRO A 37 -66.32 27.44 -56.22
CA PRO A 37 -65.03 27.77 -56.83
C PRO A 37 -64.69 29.27 -56.81
N ARG A 38 -65.66 30.15 -56.52
CA ARG A 38 -65.45 31.60 -56.36
C ARG A 38 -64.74 31.97 -55.07
N PHE A 39 -64.75 31.11 -54.06
CA PHE A 39 -63.97 31.35 -52.84
C PHE A 39 -62.47 31.21 -53.13
N SER A 40 -61.68 32.17 -52.69
CA SER A 40 -60.24 32.00 -52.55
C SER A 40 -59.89 30.81 -51.67
N THR A 41 -58.68 30.26 -51.84
CA THR A 41 -58.16 29.20 -50.97
C THR A 41 -58.16 29.62 -49.50
N ALA A 42 -57.83 30.89 -49.21
CA ALA A 42 -57.86 31.44 -47.87
C ALA A 42 -59.29 31.50 -47.28
N GLN A 43 -60.30 31.93 -48.06
CA GLN A 43 -61.70 31.91 -47.61
C GLN A 43 -62.17 30.48 -47.32
N LEU A 44 -61.89 29.52 -48.19
CA LEU A 44 -62.24 28.11 -47.98
C LEU A 44 -61.61 27.57 -46.68
N THR A 45 -60.32 27.80 -46.48
CA THR A 45 -59.62 27.36 -45.26
C THR A 45 -60.26 27.96 -44.01
N MET A 46 -60.52 29.27 -43.99
CA MET A 46 -61.12 29.95 -42.84
C MET A 46 -62.53 29.44 -42.53
N LEU A 47 -63.37 29.25 -43.54
CA LEU A 47 -64.74 28.74 -43.38
C LEU A 47 -64.73 27.29 -42.86
N ILE A 48 -63.88 26.44 -43.43
CA ILE A 48 -63.77 25.03 -43.00
C ILE A 48 -63.25 24.93 -41.56
N GLU A 49 -62.24 25.71 -41.20
CA GLU A 49 -61.68 25.73 -39.84
C GLU A 49 -62.70 26.25 -38.82
N ALA A 50 -63.45 27.30 -39.18
CA ALA A 50 -64.55 27.80 -38.37
C ALA A 50 -65.62 26.72 -38.16
N ARG A 51 -66.09 26.05 -39.22
CA ARG A 51 -67.07 24.96 -39.06
C ARG A 51 -66.54 23.80 -38.22
N LYS A 52 -65.28 23.41 -38.41
CA LYS A 52 -64.60 22.39 -37.61
C LYS A 52 -64.57 22.75 -36.11
N SER A 53 -64.47 24.04 -35.82
CA SER A 53 -64.51 24.59 -34.46
C SER A 53 -65.94 24.78 -33.92
N GLY A 54 -66.96 24.31 -34.64
CA GLY A 54 -68.37 24.38 -34.23
C GLY A 54 -69.06 25.72 -34.53
N ILE A 55 -68.42 26.61 -35.31
CA ILE A 55 -69.00 27.91 -35.66
C ILE A 55 -70.12 27.71 -36.70
N ASN A 56 -71.31 28.26 -36.43
CA ASN A 56 -72.37 28.33 -37.45
C ASN A 56 -72.00 29.37 -38.51
N LEU A 57 -71.90 28.93 -39.77
CA LEU A 57 -71.51 29.78 -40.90
C LEU A 57 -72.69 30.39 -41.66
N GLU A 58 -73.91 30.24 -41.16
CA GLU A 58 -75.10 30.80 -41.80
C GLU A 58 -74.94 32.32 -42.01
N GLY A 59 -75.06 32.75 -43.26
CA GLY A 59 -74.86 34.16 -43.66
C GLY A 59 -73.39 34.60 -43.81
N LEU A 60 -72.42 33.70 -43.60
CA LEU A 60 -70.98 33.97 -43.77
C LEU A 60 -70.39 33.32 -45.04
N THR A 61 -71.15 32.42 -45.68
CA THR A 61 -70.76 31.72 -46.92
C THR A 61 -71.12 32.52 -48.18
N ASP A 62 -70.68 33.78 -48.24
CA ASP A 62 -70.80 34.62 -49.43
C ASP A 62 -69.40 34.89 -50.02
N PRO A 63 -69.10 34.43 -51.25
CA PRO A 63 -67.78 34.58 -51.87
C PRO A 63 -67.38 36.04 -52.12
N ASP A 64 -68.32 36.97 -52.12
CA ASP A 64 -68.04 38.40 -52.29
C ASP A 64 -67.50 39.06 -51.00
N ILE A 65 -67.56 38.37 -49.84
CA ILE A 65 -66.99 38.84 -48.58
C ILE A 65 -65.46 38.76 -48.65
N LYS A 66 -64.76 39.90 -48.62
CA LYS A 66 -63.29 39.93 -48.66
C LYS A 66 -62.67 39.12 -47.52
N GLU A 67 -61.57 38.42 -47.81
CA GLU A 67 -60.80 37.60 -46.85
C GLU A 67 -60.55 38.30 -45.51
N GLY A 68 -60.09 39.57 -45.55
CA GLY A 68 -59.80 40.33 -44.33
C GLY A 68 -61.05 40.60 -43.47
N GLN A 69 -62.21 40.82 -44.09
CA GLN A 69 -63.47 41.01 -43.37
C GLN A 69 -63.99 39.69 -42.80
N LEU A 70 -63.94 38.62 -43.60
CA LEU A 70 -64.30 37.28 -43.15
C LEU A 70 -63.46 36.85 -41.94
N LYS A 71 -62.13 37.10 -42.00
CA LYS A 71 -61.22 36.83 -40.88
C LYS A 71 -61.63 37.57 -39.61
N GLN A 72 -61.89 38.88 -39.71
CA GLN A 72 -62.30 39.68 -38.54
C GLN A 72 -63.63 39.19 -37.94
N ILE A 73 -64.59 38.81 -38.79
CA ILE A 73 -65.88 38.29 -38.33
C ILE A 73 -65.69 36.96 -37.61
N LEU A 74 -64.96 36.02 -38.21
CA LEU A 74 -64.69 34.71 -37.62
C LEU A 74 -63.87 34.80 -36.33
N GLU A 75 -62.88 35.67 -36.28
CA GLU A 75 -62.06 35.91 -35.08
C GLU A 75 -62.91 36.50 -33.95
N LYS A 76 -63.79 37.46 -34.25
CA LYS A 76 -64.72 38.01 -33.27
C LYS A 76 -65.67 36.94 -32.72
N ILE A 77 -66.25 36.11 -33.60
CA ILE A 77 -67.16 35.03 -33.21
C ILE A 77 -66.41 33.98 -32.38
N ALA A 78 -65.20 33.59 -32.77
CA ALA A 78 -64.38 32.63 -32.04
C ALA A 78 -64.02 33.12 -30.63
N ASN A 79 -63.72 34.42 -30.49
CA ASN A 79 -63.47 35.05 -29.21
C ASN A 79 -64.74 35.13 -28.34
N GLU A 80 -65.89 35.49 -28.91
CA GLU A 80 -67.17 35.51 -28.18
C GLU A 80 -67.62 34.12 -27.71
N MET A 81 -67.27 33.06 -28.46
CA MET A 81 -67.53 31.67 -28.07
C MET A 81 -66.47 31.08 -27.13
N GLY A 82 -65.41 31.83 -26.78
CA GLY A 82 -64.37 31.37 -25.84
C GLY A 82 -63.46 30.25 -26.38
N LEU A 83 -63.46 29.99 -27.70
CA LEU A 83 -62.69 28.91 -28.32
C LEU A 83 -61.18 29.06 -28.12
N TYR A 84 -60.68 30.31 -28.14
CA TYR A 84 -59.26 30.61 -27.88
C TYR A 84 -58.85 30.33 -26.43
N ASP A 85 -59.75 30.61 -25.47
CA ASP A 85 -59.49 30.43 -24.05
C ASP A 85 -59.42 28.93 -23.69
N GLU A 86 -60.34 28.11 -24.23
CA GLU A 86 -60.38 26.67 -23.97
C GLU A 86 -59.15 25.92 -24.53
N HIS A 87 -58.75 26.24 -25.77
CA HIS A 87 -57.55 25.65 -26.37
C HIS A 87 -56.27 26.03 -25.63
N TYR A 88 -56.14 27.30 -25.25
CA TYR A 88 -54.98 27.79 -24.51
C TYR A 88 -54.89 27.15 -23.11
N GLU A 89 -56.00 26.97 -22.42
CA GLU A 89 -56.02 26.30 -21.12
C GLU A 89 -55.55 24.86 -21.18
N HIS A 90 -55.96 24.10 -22.21
CA HIS A 90 -55.57 22.70 -22.34
C HIS A 90 -54.05 22.56 -22.54
N VAL A 91 -53.48 23.34 -23.46
CA VAL A 91 -52.03 23.36 -23.71
C VAL A 91 -51.26 23.85 -22.49
N ARG A 92 -51.76 24.89 -21.81
CA ARG A 92 -51.17 25.44 -20.59
C ARG A 92 -51.15 24.43 -19.44
N LYS A 93 -52.22 23.66 -19.22
CA LYS A 93 -52.25 22.61 -18.19
C LYS A 93 -51.23 21.50 -18.45
N LEU A 94 -51.12 21.07 -19.71
CA LEU A 94 -50.11 20.08 -20.12
C LEU A 94 -48.69 20.61 -19.94
N TRP A 95 -48.45 21.86 -20.35
CA TRP A 95 -47.15 22.52 -20.21
C TRP A 95 -46.75 22.69 -18.73
N ILE A 96 -47.66 23.20 -17.88
CA ILE A 96 -47.41 23.35 -16.43
C ILE A 96 -47.15 22.00 -15.77
N ARG A 97 -47.86 20.92 -16.14
CA ARG A 97 -47.64 19.58 -15.57
C ARG A 97 -46.26 19.03 -15.93
N ASN A 98 -45.82 19.20 -17.17
CA ASN A 98 -44.49 18.76 -17.59
C ASN A 98 -43.39 19.64 -16.96
N PHE A 99 -43.62 20.95 -16.89
CA PHE A 99 -42.72 21.90 -16.27
C PHE A 99 -42.54 21.66 -14.76
N THR A 100 -43.63 21.39 -14.03
CA THR A 100 -43.57 21.05 -12.60
C THR A 100 -42.82 19.74 -12.35
N ARG A 101 -43.01 18.70 -13.19
CA ARG A 101 -42.20 17.47 -13.12
C ARG A 101 -40.71 17.73 -13.35
N MET A 102 -40.35 18.57 -14.33
CA MET A 102 -38.96 18.93 -14.59
C MET A 102 -38.32 19.66 -13.39
N ILE A 103 -39.03 20.61 -12.77
CA ILE A 103 -38.55 21.30 -11.57
C ILE A 103 -38.36 20.31 -10.41
N LEU A 104 -39.30 19.38 -10.21
CA LEU A 104 -39.16 18.37 -9.16
C LEU A 104 -37.92 17.50 -9.38
N ILE A 105 -37.68 17.04 -10.61
CA ILE A 105 -36.49 16.25 -10.95
C ILE A 105 -35.20 17.08 -10.77
N ALA A 106 -35.19 18.34 -11.20
CA ALA A 106 -34.04 19.21 -11.00
C ALA A 106 -33.76 19.45 -9.50
N SER A 107 -34.81 19.63 -8.70
CA SER A 107 -34.68 19.80 -7.25
C SER A 107 -34.11 18.56 -6.57
N THR A 108 -34.55 17.35 -6.95
CA THR A 108 -34.02 16.11 -6.38
C THR A 108 -32.57 15.87 -6.78
N ILE A 109 -32.21 16.13 -8.04
CA ILE A 109 -30.82 16.05 -8.51
C ILE A 109 -29.94 17.03 -7.72
N THR A 110 -30.41 18.26 -7.49
CA THR A 110 -29.66 19.27 -6.73
C THR A 110 -29.41 18.82 -5.29
N ILE A 111 -30.42 18.21 -4.65
CA ILE A 111 -30.27 17.64 -3.30
C ILE A 111 -29.25 16.49 -3.28
N ILE A 112 -29.31 15.58 -4.26
CA ILE A 112 -28.35 14.47 -4.38
C ILE A 112 -26.94 14.99 -4.60
N CYS A 113 -26.74 15.94 -5.53
CA CYS A 113 -25.44 16.56 -5.76
C CYS A 113 -24.92 17.28 -4.52
N SER A 114 -25.79 17.94 -3.74
CA SER A 114 -25.41 18.59 -2.49
C SER A 114 -24.96 17.58 -1.43
N LEU A 115 -25.67 16.45 -1.31
CA LEU A 115 -25.27 15.35 -0.42
C LEU A 115 -23.92 14.76 -0.82
N LEU A 116 -23.72 14.48 -2.10
CA LEU A 116 -22.44 13.98 -2.63
C LEU A 116 -21.30 14.98 -2.41
N TYR A 117 -21.58 16.28 -2.48
CA TYR A 117 -20.58 17.32 -2.23
C TYR A 117 -20.19 17.37 -0.74
N VAL A 118 -21.15 17.25 0.17
CA VAL A 118 -20.88 17.21 1.62
C VAL A 118 -20.08 15.97 2.02
N THR A 119 -20.35 14.81 1.42
CA THR A 119 -19.62 13.56 1.69
C THR A 119 -18.47 13.31 0.71
N LYS A 120 -18.00 14.34 0.01
CA LYS A 120 -17.03 14.20 -1.07
C LYS A 120 -15.72 13.58 -0.58
N ASP A 121 -15.18 14.11 0.51
CA ASP A 121 -13.88 13.68 1.03
C ASP A 121 -13.93 12.21 1.48
N ASP A 122 -15.00 11.80 2.17
CA ASP A 122 -15.26 10.40 2.51
C ASP A 122 -15.35 9.47 1.28
N TRP A 123 -15.96 9.94 0.19
CA TRP A 123 -16.11 9.15 -1.04
C TRP A 123 -14.81 9.03 -1.83
N LEU A 124 -13.96 10.07 -1.79
CA LEU A 124 -12.65 10.06 -2.45
C LEU A 124 -11.71 9.00 -1.86
N LEU A 125 -11.78 8.75 -0.56
CA LEU A 125 -11.02 7.68 0.11
C LEU A 125 -11.24 6.27 -0.50
N TYR A 126 -12.39 6.01 -1.14
CA TYR A 126 -12.62 4.73 -1.84
C TYR A 126 -11.83 4.61 -3.16
N PHE A 127 -11.52 5.75 -3.78
CA PHE A 127 -10.82 5.82 -5.06
C PHE A 127 -9.31 6.03 -4.92
N GLU A 128 -8.83 6.38 -3.72
CA GLU A 128 -7.41 6.50 -3.43
C GLU A 128 -6.68 5.15 -3.52
N ASP A 129 -5.43 5.23 -3.95
CA ASP A 129 -4.57 4.08 -4.13
C ASP A 129 -3.86 3.74 -2.82
N LEU A 130 -4.33 2.71 -2.12
CA LEU A 130 -3.61 2.15 -0.98
C LEU A 130 -2.37 1.36 -1.47
N TYR A 131 -1.20 1.81 -1.04
CA TYR A 131 0.07 1.19 -1.34
C TYR A 131 0.92 0.96 -0.08
N LEU A 132 1.62 -0.17 -0.08
CA LEU A 132 2.71 -0.49 0.84
C LEU A 132 3.73 -1.29 0.03
N SER A 133 4.99 -0.87 0.10
CA SER A 133 6.11 -1.52 -0.56
C SER A 133 7.12 -2.00 0.46
N PHE A 134 7.68 -3.18 0.21
CA PHE A 134 8.72 -3.77 1.03
C PHE A 134 10.12 -3.41 0.50
N ASN A 135 11.13 -3.45 1.37
CA ASN A 135 12.52 -3.25 0.97
C ASN A 135 13.10 -4.46 0.21
N CYS A 136 12.48 -5.64 0.35
CA CYS A 136 12.82 -6.87 -0.35
C CYS A 136 11.57 -7.69 -0.66
N GLU A 137 11.67 -8.61 -1.63
CA GLU A 137 10.58 -9.55 -1.96
C GLU A 137 10.53 -10.74 -0.99
N ARG A 138 11.69 -11.09 -0.41
CA ARG A 138 11.87 -12.20 0.51
C ARG A 138 12.81 -11.82 1.64
N VAL A 139 12.38 -12.08 2.86
CA VAL A 139 13.21 -12.00 4.07
C VAL A 139 13.77 -13.37 4.39
N GLN A 140 15.07 -13.45 4.68
CA GLN A 140 15.69 -14.65 5.24
C GLN A 140 16.06 -14.36 6.70
N ILE A 141 15.65 -15.26 7.61
CA ILE A 141 15.86 -15.14 9.06
C ILE A 141 16.46 -16.44 9.57
N GLU A 142 17.39 -16.34 10.50
CA GLU A 142 17.93 -17.51 11.20
C GLU A 142 16.89 -18.07 12.17
N ALA A 143 16.89 -19.39 12.32
CA ALA A 143 15.96 -20.04 13.22
C ALA A 143 16.21 -19.59 14.68
N GLY A 144 15.12 -19.22 15.35
CA GLY A 144 15.09 -18.66 16.70
C GLY A 144 15.44 -17.18 16.82
N ASP A 145 15.76 -16.48 15.72
CA ASP A 145 15.86 -15.02 15.74
C ASP A 145 14.47 -14.36 15.65
N ASP A 146 14.36 -13.14 16.18
CA ASP A 146 13.10 -12.38 16.19
C ASP A 146 12.78 -11.79 14.82
N PHE A 147 11.53 -11.95 14.38
CA PHE A 147 11.00 -11.26 13.20
C PHE A 147 10.40 -9.91 13.60
N ASN A 148 11.00 -8.81 13.13
CA ASN A 148 10.47 -7.46 13.32
C ASN A 148 9.81 -6.95 12.01
N PRO A 149 8.48 -6.94 11.89
CA PRO A 149 7.80 -6.59 10.64
C PRO A 149 8.06 -5.15 10.16
N ALA A 150 8.30 -4.21 11.08
CA ALA A 150 8.43 -2.80 10.75
C ALA A 150 9.69 -2.49 9.93
N THR A 151 10.76 -3.25 10.10
CA THR A 151 12.05 -3.00 9.44
C THR A 151 12.05 -3.31 7.95
N TYR A 152 11.03 -4.03 7.47
CA TYR A 152 10.91 -4.45 6.07
C TYR A 152 10.03 -3.54 5.21
N ILE A 153 9.42 -2.51 5.81
CA ILE A 153 8.60 -1.54 5.08
C ILE A 153 9.52 -0.47 4.48
N LYS A 154 9.39 -0.24 3.17
CA LYS A 154 10.13 0.78 2.43
C LYS A 154 9.35 2.07 2.31
N THR A 155 8.12 1.98 1.79
CA THR A 155 7.20 3.11 1.67
C THR A 155 5.77 2.63 1.86
N TYR A 156 4.91 3.53 2.31
CA TYR A 156 3.50 3.28 2.50
C TYR A 156 2.73 4.59 2.39
N ASP A 157 1.42 4.49 2.24
CA ASP A 157 0.50 5.62 2.28
C ASP A 157 0.46 6.23 3.71
N PRO A 158 0.91 7.49 3.91
CA PRO A 158 1.01 8.09 5.24
C PRO A 158 -0.32 8.28 5.96
N GLU A 159 -1.44 8.31 5.22
CA GLU A 159 -2.78 8.42 5.81
C GLU A 159 -3.38 7.04 6.15
N ALA A 160 -2.74 5.96 5.70
CA ALA A 160 -3.18 4.61 5.99
C ALA A 160 -2.66 4.11 7.35
N VAL A 161 -3.54 3.44 8.08
CA VAL A 161 -3.20 2.64 9.26
C VAL A 161 -2.71 1.27 8.79
N ILE A 162 -1.58 0.83 9.34
CA ILE A 162 -0.97 -0.47 9.05
C ILE A 162 -1.11 -1.35 10.30
N GLU A 163 -1.76 -2.49 10.16
CA GLU A 163 -1.73 -3.56 11.14
C GLU A 163 -0.64 -4.57 10.75
N PHE A 164 0.30 -4.76 11.66
CA PHE A 164 1.41 -5.69 11.47
C PHE A 164 0.95 -7.16 11.51
N PRO A 165 1.67 -8.06 10.83
CA PRO A 165 1.39 -9.48 10.85
C PRO A 165 1.42 -10.05 12.28
N ASN A 166 0.52 -10.98 12.54
CA ASN A 166 0.52 -11.71 13.81
C ASN A 166 1.74 -12.62 13.89
N ILE A 167 2.73 -12.20 14.69
CA ILE A 167 4.02 -12.90 14.88
C ILE A 167 3.80 -14.36 15.34
N LYS A 168 2.71 -14.66 16.06
CA LYS A 168 2.40 -16.05 16.49
C LYS A 168 2.12 -17.01 15.33
N GLN A 169 1.77 -16.50 14.15
CA GLN A 169 1.59 -17.32 12.95
C GLN A 169 2.92 -17.64 12.25
N ILE A 170 3.99 -16.92 12.59
CA ILE A 170 5.33 -17.08 12.03
C ILE A 170 6.22 -17.65 13.14
N ASP A 171 6.28 -18.96 13.23
CA ASP A 171 7.10 -19.66 14.23
C ASP A 171 8.56 -19.68 13.77
N THR A 172 9.38 -18.74 14.27
CA THR A 172 10.80 -18.64 13.88
C THR A 172 11.67 -19.78 14.43
N HIS A 173 11.16 -20.59 15.36
CA HIS A 173 11.85 -21.81 15.81
C HIS A 173 11.67 -22.99 14.87
N LYS A 174 10.79 -22.86 13.86
CA LYS A 174 10.57 -23.90 12.87
C LYS A 174 11.08 -23.41 11.51
N PRO A 175 12.13 -24.04 10.96
CA PRO A 175 12.55 -23.79 9.60
C PRO A 175 11.40 -24.01 8.62
N GLY A 176 11.23 -23.07 7.69
CA GLY A 176 10.08 -23.08 6.80
C GLY A 176 9.82 -21.73 6.15
N THR A 177 8.81 -21.70 5.30
CA THR A 177 8.41 -20.50 4.55
C THR A 177 7.03 -20.05 5.00
N TYR A 178 6.92 -18.79 5.38
CA TYR A 178 5.74 -18.17 5.95
C TYR A 178 5.36 -16.91 5.18
N TRP A 179 4.07 -16.56 5.22
CA TRP A 179 3.58 -15.28 4.70
C TRP A 179 3.30 -14.33 5.86
N ALA A 180 4.04 -13.23 5.92
CA ALA A 180 3.72 -12.10 6.77
C ALA A 180 2.67 -11.23 6.06
N ILE A 181 1.45 -11.22 6.59
CA ILE A 181 0.32 -10.47 6.05
C ILE A 181 0.20 -9.14 6.80
N TYR A 182 0.35 -8.03 6.08
CA TYR A 182 0.16 -6.68 6.56
C TYR A 182 -1.21 -6.19 6.08
N HIS A 183 -2.05 -5.73 7.00
CA HIS A 183 -3.34 -5.16 6.65
C HIS A 183 -3.21 -3.63 6.62
N ILE A 184 -3.57 -3.00 5.51
CA ILE A 184 -3.53 -1.55 5.35
C ILE A 184 -4.93 -1.00 5.14
N SER A 185 -5.27 0.09 5.82
CA SER A 185 -6.61 0.70 5.80
C SER A 185 -6.54 2.23 5.88
N ASN A 186 -7.31 2.93 5.04
CA ASN A 186 -7.56 4.37 5.20
C ASN A 186 -8.93 4.64 5.87
N GLY A 187 -9.49 3.64 6.56
CA GLY A 187 -10.79 3.72 7.24
C GLY A 187 -12.02 3.49 6.34
N LYS A 188 -11.87 3.53 5.01
CA LYS A 188 -12.94 3.20 4.03
C LYS A 188 -12.59 2.01 3.15
N LYS A 189 -11.31 1.88 2.80
CA LYS A 189 -10.76 0.85 1.92
C LYS A 189 -9.65 0.11 2.65
N GLU A 190 -9.61 -1.20 2.43
CA GLU A 190 -8.67 -2.12 3.06
C GLU A 190 -7.96 -2.97 2.01
N LYS A 191 -6.72 -3.36 2.31
CA LYS A 191 -5.91 -4.19 1.41
C LYS A 191 -4.88 -5.00 2.19
N ASP A 192 -4.66 -6.24 1.75
CA ASP A 192 -3.68 -7.15 2.35
C ASP A 192 -2.41 -7.22 1.52
N MET A 193 -1.27 -6.93 2.13
CA MET A 193 0.05 -6.99 1.52
C MET A 193 0.85 -8.13 2.14
N LYS A 194 1.47 -8.97 1.31
CA LYS A 194 2.12 -10.21 1.75
C LYS A 194 3.62 -10.15 1.51
N LEU A 195 4.39 -10.39 2.55
CA LEU A 195 5.85 -10.54 2.51
C LEU A 195 6.23 -11.99 2.76
N LEU A 196 7.13 -12.53 1.92
CA LEU A 196 7.62 -13.89 2.06
C LEU A 196 8.75 -13.94 3.10
N VAL A 197 8.56 -14.71 4.17
CA VAL A 197 9.55 -14.91 5.24
C VAL A 197 10.05 -16.34 5.17
N GLU A 198 11.35 -16.51 4.96
CA GLU A 198 12.04 -17.79 4.89
C GLU A 198 12.90 -17.96 6.15
N VAL A 199 12.51 -18.87 7.03
CA VAL A 199 13.25 -19.24 8.24
C VAL A 199 14.19 -20.38 7.89
N LYS A 200 15.49 -20.16 8.05
CA LYS A 200 16.53 -21.16 7.83
C LYS A 200 17.34 -21.39 9.09
N ASP A 201 17.78 -22.61 9.27
CA ASP A 201 18.73 -22.94 10.31
C ASP A 201 20.12 -23.13 9.68
N THR A 202 20.99 -22.15 9.89
CA THR A 202 22.39 -22.20 9.43
C THR A 202 23.39 -22.29 10.57
N ARG A 203 22.92 -22.31 11.83
CA ARG A 203 23.78 -22.30 13.01
C ARG A 203 24.20 -23.73 13.34
N SER A 204 25.51 -23.94 13.55
CA SER A 204 26.01 -25.23 14.01
C SER A 204 25.69 -25.47 15.49
N PRO A 205 25.50 -26.73 15.92
CA PRO A 205 25.28 -27.07 17.32
C PRO A 205 26.41 -26.59 18.24
N GLU A 206 26.04 -26.12 19.43
CA GLU A 206 27.00 -25.68 20.44
C GLU A 206 27.42 -26.84 21.36
N ILE A 207 28.71 -27.20 21.34
CA ILE A 207 29.29 -28.22 22.22
C ILE A 207 30.02 -27.53 23.39
N LYS A 208 29.51 -27.68 24.62
CA LYS A 208 30.19 -27.21 25.84
C LYS A 208 30.82 -28.38 26.57
N LEU A 209 32.14 -28.32 26.76
CA LEU A 209 32.94 -29.34 27.45
C LEU A 209 33.47 -28.81 28.80
N LYS A 210 33.66 -29.71 29.77
CA LYS A 210 34.18 -29.38 31.11
C LYS A 210 35.62 -28.88 31.11
N ALA A 211 36.43 -29.36 30.18
CA ALA A 211 37.83 -29.01 30.04
C ALA A 211 38.28 -29.15 28.58
N LYS A 212 39.28 -28.37 28.17
CA LYS A 212 39.94 -28.49 26.85
C LYS A 212 41.18 -29.41 26.88
N HIS A 213 41.71 -29.65 28.08
CA HIS A 213 42.90 -30.47 28.32
C HIS A 213 42.68 -31.31 29.57
N ILE A 214 43.09 -32.58 29.54
CA ILE A 214 43.06 -33.48 30.70
C ILE A 214 44.41 -34.19 30.82
N THR A 215 44.82 -34.45 32.05
CA THR A 215 45.99 -35.26 32.35
C THR A 215 45.54 -36.54 33.04
N VAL A 216 46.00 -37.69 32.56
CA VAL A 216 45.62 -39.01 33.09
C VAL A 216 46.82 -39.94 33.16
N THR A 217 46.81 -40.87 34.10
CA THR A 217 47.79 -41.94 34.23
C THR A 217 47.45 -43.17 33.37
N ASP A 218 46.15 -43.45 33.18
CA ASP A 218 45.65 -44.48 32.28
C ASP A 218 44.47 -43.96 31.44
N ILE A 219 44.51 -44.20 30.13
CA ILE A 219 43.47 -43.81 29.16
C ILE A 219 42.25 -44.74 29.27
N SER A 220 42.43 -45.98 29.74
CA SER A 220 41.36 -46.99 29.80
C SER A 220 40.23 -46.62 30.77
N GLU A 221 40.51 -45.77 31.77
CA GLU A 221 39.57 -45.33 32.80
C GLU A 221 38.75 -44.09 32.39
N ILE A 222 39.06 -43.46 31.25
CA ILE A 222 38.37 -42.27 30.78
C ILE A 222 36.95 -42.64 30.35
N ASP A 223 35.96 -41.95 30.92
CA ASP A 223 34.59 -41.91 30.37
C ASP A 223 34.37 -40.59 29.60
N PRO A 224 34.43 -40.62 28.25
CA PRO A 224 34.28 -39.43 27.42
C PRO A 224 32.95 -38.69 27.63
N LYS A 225 31.88 -39.38 28.05
CA LYS A 225 30.56 -38.77 28.22
C LYS A 225 30.51 -37.84 29.45
N LYS A 226 31.33 -38.11 30.48
CA LYS A 226 31.40 -37.29 31.70
C LYS A 226 31.94 -35.88 31.46
N TYR A 227 32.67 -35.66 30.37
CA TYR A 227 33.25 -34.36 30.05
C TYR A 227 32.31 -33.43 29.27
N ILE A 228 31.14 -33.90 28.85
CA ILE A 228 30.14 -33.11 28.13
C ILE A 228 29.25 -32.36 29.14
N ILE A 229 29.26 -31.03 29.07
CA ILE A 229 28.31 -30.17 29.79
C ILE A 229 26.97 -30.19 29.03
N SER A 230 26.94 -29.62 27.83
CA SER A 230 25.75 -29.54 26.97
C SER A 230 26.15 -29.69 25.51
N ILE A 231 25.24 -30.25 24.70
CA ILE A 231 25.33 -30.24 23.25
C ILE A 231 23.96 -29.80 22.77
N THR A 232 23.82 -28.54 22.41
CA THR A 232 22.50 -27.95 22.16
C THR A 232 22.46 -27.18 20.86
N ASP A 233 21.32 -27.20 20.21
CA ASP A 233 20.99 -26.39 19.06
C ASP A 233 19.64 -25.66 19.25
N VAL A 234 19.44 -24.54 18.55
CA VAL A 234 18.25 -23.69 18.69
C VAL A 234 16.98 -24.38 18.18
N VAL A 235 17.09 -25.19 17.12
CA VAL A 235 15.95 -25.90 16.51
C VAL A 235 15.82 -27.30 17.09
N ASP A 236 16.94 -28.03 17.18
CA ASP A 236 16.93 -29.44 17.59
C ASP A 236 16.96 -29.64 19.12
N GLY A 237 17.30 -28.62 19.91
CA GLY A 237 17.39 -28.73 21.36
C GLY A 237 18.58 -29.58 21.80
N ASP A 238 18.38 -30.59 22.66
CA ASP A 238 19.47 -31.43 23.18
C ASP A 238 19.91 -32.50 22.17
N LEU A 239 21.12 -32.33 21.65
CA LEU A 239 21.77 -33.22 20.69
C LEU A 239 22.80 -34.16 21.33
N LYS A 240 22.90 -34.17 22.67
CA LYS A 240 23.82 -35.06 23.41
C LYS A 240 23.67 -36.55 23.06
N PRO A 241 22.46 -37.10 22.84
CA PRO A 241 22.30 -38.50 22.41
C PRO A 241 22.89 -38.81 21.03
N ASN A 242 22.99 -37.80 20.16
CA ASN A 242 23.39 -37.94 18.76
C ASN A 242 24.89 -37.69 18.53
N ALA A 243 25.62 -37.31 19.59
CA ALA A 243 27.04 -37.00 19.51
C ALA A 243 27.88 -38.25 19.22
N LYS A 244 28.69 -38.18 18.15
CA LYS A 244 29.71 -39.18 17.81
C LYS A 244 30.97 -38.86 18.61
N ILE A 245 31.39 -39.80 19.44
CA ILE A 245 32.57 -39.63 20.31
C ILE A 245 33.65 -40.60 19.87
N GLN A 246 34.85 -40.09 19.62
CA GLN A 246 36.02 -40.88 19.25
C GLN A 246 37.14 -40.64 20.27
N LEU A 247 37.60 -41.70 20.92
CA LEU A 247 38.72 -41.69 21.85
C LEU A 247 39.98 -42.19 21.16
N THR A 248 41.08 -41.44 21.26
CA THR A 248 42.42 -41.87 20.86
C THR A 248 43.42 -41.65 21.99
N ASN A 249 44.65 -42.16 21.85
CA ASN A 249 45.68 -42.05 22.90
C ASN A 249 46.12 -40.60 23.22
N THR A 250 45.72 -39.62 22.41
CA THR A 250 46.17 -38.22 22.54
C THR A 250 45.01 -37.22 22.61
N LYS A 251 43.78 -37.64 22.31
CA LYS A 251 42.63 -36.74 22.27
C LYS A 251 41.29 -37.48 22.34
N ILE A 252 40.27 -36.75 22.76
CA ILE A 252 38.86 -37.11 22.63
C ILE A 252 38.24 -36.15 21.62
N ILE A 253 37.61 -36.68 20.58
CA ILE A 253 36.93 -35.90 19.55
C ILE A 253 35.41 -36.08 19.73
N TYR A 254 34.70 -34.96 19.79
CA TYR A 254 33.24 -34.90 19.82
C TYR A 254 32.77 -34.29 18.50
N GLU A 255 31.92 -35.00 17.77
CA GLU A 255 31.33 -34.55 16.51
C GLU A 255 29.81 -34.71 16.57
N VAL A 256 29.08 -33.67 16.19
CA VAL A 256 27.61 -33.72 16.11
C VAL A 256 27.14 -33.00 14.85
N SER A 257 25.98 -33.39 14.35
CA SER A 257 25.28 -32.73 13.26
C SER A 257 23.82 -32.56 13.64
N ASP A 258 23.25 -31.41 13.31
CA ASP A 258 21.82 -31.12 13.50
C ASP A 258 20.97 -31.71 12.37
N SER A 259 19.65 -31.48 12.43
CA SER A 259 18.70 -31.89 11.41
C SER A 259 18.85 -31.13 10.08
N SER A 260 19.38 -29.91 10.11
CA SER A 260 19.65 -29.03 8.97
C SER A 260 20.95 -29.36 8.23
N GLY A 261 21.79 -30.23 8.81
CA GLY A 261 23.07 -30.68 8.28
C GLY A 261 24.27 -29.84 8.70
N ASN A 262 24.11 -28.84 9.58
CA ASN A 262 25.24 -28.10 10.14
C ASN A 262 25.99 -28.97 11.14
N LYS A 263 27.31 -28.77 11.24
CA LYS A 263 28.21 -29.67 11.97
C LYS A 263 29.06 -28.91 12.96
N SER A 264 29.30 -29.55 14.10
CA SER A 264 30.15 -29.03 15.15
C SER A 264 31.15 -30.08 15.61
N LYS A 265 32.36 -29.63 15.95
CA LYS A 265 33.47 -30.49 16.36
C LYS A 265 34.28 -29.84 17.46
N GLU A 266 34.44 -30.56 18.56
CA GLU A 266 35.27 -30.15 19.70
C GLU A 266 36.23 -31.24 20.13
N VAL A 267 37.36 -30.82 20.72
CA VAL A 267 38.47 -31.74 21.04
C VAL A 267 39.03 -31.48 22.43
N ILE A 268 39.12 -32.54 23.24
CA ILE A 268 39.88 -32.54 24.50
C ILE A 268 41.25 -33.17 24.22
N LYS A 269 42.34 -32.48 24.53
CA LYS A 269 43.69 -33.08 24.44
C LYS A 269 44.03 -33.85 25.71
N ILE A 270 44.66 -35.00 25.54
CA ILE A 270 45.05 -35.90 26.63
C ILE A 270 46.57 -35.85 26.79
N ASN A 271 47.03 -35.53 28.00
CA ASN A 271 48.42 -35.70 28.41
C ASN A 271 48.53 -36.94 29.32
N ILE A 272 49.49 -37.81 29.04
CA ILE A 272 49.74 -39.00 29.88
C ILE A 272 50.89 -38.69 30.82
N ASP A 273 50.60 -38.61 32.11
CA ASP A 273 51.64 -38.52 33.13
C ASP A 273 52.23 -39.92 33.33
N LYS A 274 53.43 -40.14 32.80
CA LYS A 274 54.18 -41.37 33.10
C LYS A 274 54.55 -41.36 34.59
N PRO A 275 54.27 -42.43 35.35
CA PRO A 275 54.78 -42.55 36.72
C PRO A 275 56.31 -42.50 36.69
N MET A 276 56.90 -41.57 37.44
CA MET A 276 58.34 -41.50 37.64
C MET A 276 58.75 -42.64 38.57
N GLU A 277 59.54 -43.59 38.06
CA GLU A 277 60.14 -44.63 38.89
C GLU A 277 61.10 -43.98 39.91
N GLU A 278 60.85 -44.29 41.18
CA GLU A 278 61.61 -43.90 42.36
C GLU A 278 63.01 -44.55 42.34
N LYS A 279 64.08 -43.76 42.28
CA LYS A 279 65.40 -44.19 42.79
C LYS A 279 66.13 -43.07 43.50
N ASP A 280 66.56 -43.46 44.69
CA ASP A 280 67.20 -42.75 45.77
C ASP A 280 68.66 -42.34 45.49
N SER A 281 69.18 -41.46 46.36
CA SER A 281 70.57 -41.09 46.67
C SER A 281 71.27 -39.92 45.92
N MET A 282 71.54 -38.88 46.74
CA MET A 282 72.52 -37.78 46.61
C MET A 282 73.97 -38.31 46.77
N PRO A 283 75.05 -37.62 46.30
CA PRO A 283 75.63 -36.52 47.09
C PRO A 283 76.30 -35.33 46.33
N GLN A 284 76.06 -34.13 46.89
CA GLN A 284 76.98 -33.03 47.29
C GLN A 284 77.98 -32.30 46.34
N ASN A 285 77.79 -30.95 46.28
CA ASN A 285 78.74 -29.81 46.13
C ASN A 285 79.74 -29.78 44.94
N THR A 286 79.95 -28.67 44.22
CA THR A 286 80.32 -27.31 44.68
C THR A 286 80.25 -26.32 43.48
N GLU A 287 79.89 -25.06 43.77
CA GLU A 287 80.16 -23.77 43.08
C GLU A 287 80.79 -23.78 41.66
N THR A 288 80.31 -23.04 40.65
CA THR A 288 80.42 -21.57 40.51
C THR A 288 79.69 -21.10 39.23
N LEU A 289 79.04 -19.92 39.27
CA LEU A 289 78.78 -19.01 38.13
C LEU A 289 80.08 -18.17 37.87
N PRO A 290 80.33 -17.52 36.70
CA PRO A 290 79.31 -16.73 36.00
C PRO A 290 79.47 -16.49 34.47
N ASN A 291 78.37 -15.97 33.92
CA ASN A 291 78.21 -14.87 32.93
C ASN A 291 78.60 -14.93 31.44
N SER A 292 77.64 -14.33 30.70
CA SER A 292 77.73 -13.40 29.56
C SER A 292 77.98 -13.89 28.13
N GLU A 293 76.94 -13.63 27.30
CA GLU A 293 76.97 -12.87 26.04
C GLU A 293 77.75 -13.44 24.84
N SER A 294 77.41 -13.21 23.58
CA SER A 294 76.23 -12.74 22.82
C SER A 294 76.70 -12.72 21.36
N LYS A 295 75.74 -12.84 20.41
CA LYS A 295 75.79 -12.40 19.00
C LYS A 295 76.60 -13.25 18.00
N LYS A 296 75.91 -13.80 16.99
CA LYS A 296 75.74 -13.31 15.58
C LYS A 296 76.65 -14.16 14.67
N GLU A 297 76.40 -14.45 13.40
CA GLU A 297 75.44 -14.13 12.33
C GLU A 297 75.63 -15.26 11.31
N GLU A 298 74.65 -15.67 10.51
CA GLU A 298 74.56 -15.42 9.05
C GLU A 298 73.53 -16.45 8.52
N ALA A 299 72.81 -16.31 7.41
CA ALA A 299 72.37 -15.21 6.55
C ALA A 299 71.47 -15.90 5.47
N GLY A 300 70.27 -15.35 5.23
CA GLY A 300 69.31 -15.43 4.09
C GLY A 300 69.31 -16.54 3.00
N PRO A 301 68.32 -16.55 2.06
CA PRO A 301 67.48 -15.42 1.64
C PRO A 301 65.95 -15.67 1.52
N LYS A 302 65.25 -14.58 1.18
CA LYS A 302 63.81 -14.23 1.20
C LYS A 302 62.88 -14.89 0.16
N LYS A 303 61.55 -14.80 0.44
CA LYS A 303 60.40 -14.29 -0.39
C LYS A 303 59.09 -14.97 0.09
N ASP A 304 57.88 -14.40 0.19
CA ASP A 304 57.25 -13.09 -0.02
C ASP A 304 55.98 -13.03 0.86
N ASN A 305 55.55 -11.82 1.22
CA ASN A 305 54.44 -11.43 2.11
C ASN A 305 53.05 -11.49 1.41
N PRO A 306 51.88 -11.46 2.12
CA PRO A 306 51.37 -10.22 2.72
C PRO A 306 50.60 -10.33 4.08
N PRO A 307 50.44 -9.20 4.81
CA PRO A 307 50.19 -9.20 6.26
C PRO A 307 48.78 -8.75 6.69
N ALA A 308 48.41 -9.17 7.91
CA ALA A 308 47.31 -8.68 8.73
C ALA A 308 47.67 -7.34 9.40
N ASN A 309 46.67 -6.47 9.58
CA ASN A 309 46.81 -5.15 10.20
C ASN A 309 46.48 -5.23 11.71
N GLU A 310 47.38 -4.74 12.56
CA GLU A 310 47.28 -4.76 14.03
C GLU A 310 46.65 -3.47 14.58
N ASN A 311 45.77 -3.64 15.58
CA ASN A 311 45.16 -2.58 16.39
C ASN A 311 46.21 -1.90 17.31
N LYS A 312 46.16 -0.57 17.38
CA LYS A 312 46.74 0.24 18.47
C LYS A 312 45.69 1.25 18.93
N GLU A 313 45.20 1.10 20.16
CA GLU A 313 44.33 2.07 20.84
C GLU A 313 45.16 3.24 21.40
N VAL A 314 44.68 4.48 21.18
CA VAL A 314 45.27 5.74 21.67
C VAL A 314 44.37 6.30 22.79
N PRO A 315 44.90 6.94 23.86
CA PRO A 315 44.09 7.49 24.95
C PRO A 315 43.21 8.68 24.50
N VAL A 316 41.90 8.56 24.73
CA VAL A 316 40.88 9.58 24.40
C VAL A 316 41.10 10.84 25.25
N THR A 317 41.19 12.00 24.59
CA THR A 317 41.35 13.32 25.23
C THR A 317 40.15 14.25 25.02
N ALA A 318 39.17 13.85 24.20
CA ALA A 318 37.95 14.60 23.94
C ALA A 318 36.91 14.43 25.08
N GLN A 319 36.18 15.49 25.40
CA GLN A 319 35.10 15.50 26.41
C GLN A 319 33.73 15.49 25.75
N ASP A 320 32.80 14.75 26.36
CA ASP A 320 31.41 14.64 25.92
C ASP A 320 30.69 16.01 25.91
N ARG A 321 29.78 16.21 24.94
CA ARG A 321 29.06 17.48 24.73
C ARG A 321 27.60 17.22 24.36
N THR A 322 26.71 18.11 24.78
CA THR A 322 25.27 18.04 24.46
C THR A 322 24.85 19.06 23.41
N PHE A 323 23.92 18.66 22.54
CA PHE A 323 23.35 19.42 21.44
C PHE A 323 21.83 19.46 21.60
N PRO A 324 21.28 20.47 22.30
CA PRO A 324 19.85 20.56 22.55
C PRO A 324 19.08 20.97 21.28
N PHE A 325 17.82 20.54 21.17
CA PHE A 325 16.93 21.00 20.10
C PHE A 325 16.54 22.46 20.32
N ILE A 326 16.78 23.30 19.33
CA ILE A 326 16.43 24.73 19.35
C ILE A 326 15.33 25.04 18.33
N GLU A 327 14.48 26.02 18.68
CA GLU A 327 13.35 26.43 17.85
C GLU A 327 13.85 26.97 16.49
N GLY A 328 13.40 26.35 15.40
CA GLY A 328 13.80 26.70 14.03
C GLY A 328 14.85 25.80 13.39
N GLN A 329 15.40 24.81 14.10
CA GLN A 329 16.26 23.76 13.51
C GLN A 329 15.55 22.40 13.51
N THR A 330 15.81 21.59 12.48
CA THR A 330 15.28 20.21 12.44
C THR A 330 16.13 19.25 13.28
N PHE A 331 15.54 18.12 13.69
CA PHE A 331 16.26 17.06 14.41
C PHE A 331 17.47 16.57 13.61
N ASP A 332 17.33 16.39 12.29
CA ASP A 332 18.41 16.01 11.40
C ASP A 332 19.56 17.03 11.38
N GLN A 333 19.25 18.33 11.37
CA GLN A 333 20.28 19.38 11.42
C GLN A 333 21.07 19.31 12.72
N THR A 334 20.38 19.12 13.85
CA THR A 334 21.02 18.98 15.17
C THR A 334 21.90 17.73 15.23
N TYR A 335 21.45 16.61 14.63
CA TYR A 335 22.23 15.38 14.54
C TYR A 335 23.50 15.54 13.68
N GLN A 336 23.38 16.20 12.53
CA GLN A 336 24.52 16.45 11.64
C GLN A 336 25.57 17.36 12.30
N GLU A 337 25.15 18.37 13.06
CA GLU A 337 26.07 19.21 13.84
C GLU A 337 26.84 18.40 14.89
N CYS A 338 26.14 17.53 15.63
CA CYS A 338 26.74 16.62 16.60
C CYS A 338 27.78 15.69 15.94
N MET A 339 27.42 15.03 14.84
CA MET A 339 28.31 14.11 14.13
C MET A 339 29.50 14.82 13.47
N THR A 340 29.31 16.04 12.96
CA THR A 340 30.39 16.83 12.36
C THR A 340 31.49 17.14 13.38
N ILE A 341 31.10 17.52 14.61
CA ILE A 341 32.06 17.79 15.69
C ILE A 341 32.73 16.50 16.18
N GLY A 342 31.97 15.40 16.28
CA GLY A 342 32.51 14.08 16.62
C GLY A 342 33.57 13.59 15.63
N ASN A 343 33.26 13.64 14.34
CA ASN A 343 34.17 13.21 13.27
C ASN A 343 35.42 14.11 13.16
N ALA A 344 35.30 15.41 13.48
CA ALA A 344 36.45 16.30 13.55
C ALA A 344 37.42 15.92 14.67
N ALA A 345 36.92 15.50 15.84
CA ALA A 345 37.75 15.05 16.96
C ALA A 345 38.44 13.70 16.67
N VAL A 346 37.76 12.77 16.01
CA VAL A 346 38.36 11.51 15.53
C VAL A 346 39.45 11.79 14.49
N SER A 347 39.19 12.67 13.53
CA SER A 347 40.17 13.06 12.50
C SER A 347 41.38 13.81 13.07
N ALA A 348 41.21 14.51 14.19
CA ALA A 348 42.29 15.17 14.92
C ALA A 348 43.07 14.21 15.85
N GLY A 349 42.71 12.92 15.89
CA GLY A 349 43.37 11.91 16.74
C GLY A 349 43.04 12.07 18.23
N GLN A 350 41.94 12.72 18.57
CA GLN A 350 41.53 12.99 19.96
C GLN A 350 40.58 11.93 20.54
N ALA A 351 40.03 11.05 19.69
CA ALA A 351 39.18 9.91 20.03
C ALA A 351 39.29 8.82 18.94
N ASN A 352 39.02 7.55 19.27
CA ASN A 352 39.05 6.46 18.28
C ASN A 352 37.73 6.38 17.51
N THR A 353 36.62 6.62 18.21
CA THR A 353 35.26 6.67 17.64
C THR A 353 34.44 7.76 18.33
N ALA A 354 33.43 8.28 17.62
CA ALA A 354 32.47 9.26 18.13
C ALA A 354 31.05 8.78 17.83
N SER A 355 30.14 8.97 18.78
CA SER A 355 28.73 8.59 18.65
C SER A 355 27.82 9.68 19.18
N CYS A 356 26.70 9.92 18.48
CA CYS A 356 25.66 10.84 18.89
C CYS A 356 24.41 10.03 19.26
N SER A 357 24.05 9.99 20.53
CA SER A 357 22.84 9.32 21.03
C SER A 357 21.83 10.36 21.53
N VAL A 358 20.54 10.02 21.50
CA VAL A 358 19.50 10.91 22.04
C VAL A 358 19.59 10.89 23.56
N TYR A 359 19.48 12.06 24.20
CA TYR A 359 19.36 12.14 25.65
C TYR A 359 18.01 12.70 26.07
N ASP A 360 17.50 12.11 27.16
CA ASP A 360 16.18 12.38 27.70
C ASP A 360 16.31 13.07 29.05
N GLU A 361 15.46 14.04 29.29
CA GLU A 361 15.28 14.63 30.61
C GLU A 361 13.77 14.70 30.86
N ASP A 362 13.31 14.01 31.92
CA ASP A 362 11.90 13.83 32.27
C ASP A 362 11.04 13.15 31.19
N GLY A 363 11.63 12.24 30.41
CA GLY A 363 10.92 11.48 29.35
C GLY A 363 10.64 12.29 28.08
N ILE A 364 11.28 13.45 27.93
CA ILE A 364 11.21 14.29 26.74
C ILE A 364 12.60 14.27 26.08
N HIS A 365 12.65 13.91 24.80
CA HIS A 365 13.88 13.99 23.99
C HIS A 365 14.32 15.45 23.85
N LYS A 366 15.43 15.84 24.51
CA LYS A 366 15.90 17.23 24.53
C LYS A 366 17.04 17.53 23.57
N GLY A 367 17.72 16.50 23.05
CA GLY A 367 18.81 16.70 22.11
C GLY A 367 19.66 15.45 21.90
N TYR A 368 20.86 15.66 21.35
CA TYR A 368 21.89 14.62 21.20
C TYR A 368 23.05 14.82 22.17
N ILE A 369 23.60 13.73 22.71
CA ILE A 369 24.86 13.71 23.45
C ILE A 369 25.92 13.08 22.57
N LEU A 370 27.03 13.78 22.41
CA LEU A 370 28.22 13.33 21.74
C LEU A 370 29.13 12.63 22.76
N SER A 371 29.37 11.35 22.54
CA SER A 371 30.26 10.53 23.37
C SER A 371 31.40 9.95 22.55
N PHE A 372 32.59 9.90 23.16
CA PHE A 372 33.83 9.43 22.54
C PHE A 372 34.31 8.12 23.17
N ASN A 373 34.74 7.16 22.34
CA ASN A 373 35.41 5.92 22.78
C ASN A 373 36.77 5.74 22.12
#